data_AF-A0A0D1WZQ3-F1
#
_entry.id   AF-A0A0D1WZQ3-F1
#
_cell.length_a   1.000
_cell.length_b   1.000
_cell.length_c   1.000
_cell.angle_alpha   90.00
_cell.angle_beta   90.00
_cell.angle_gamma   90.00
#
_symmetry.space_group_name_H-M   'P 1'
#
loop_
_entity.id
_entity.type
_entity.pdbx_description
1 polymer ?
#
loop_
_entity_poly.entity_id
_entity_poly.type
_entity_poly.pdbx_seq_one_letter_code
_entity_poly.pdbx_strand_id
1 'polypeptide(L)'
;MSICDVDSRHGAPGVLSILGDGDFRKLNVCCRRITQASRCCRSLEVIVQAQWIQCYEEQVQKLVVEDPDLSLTKGRAIVQAQACKDFGWSLKELRNKMAIWRGYDSIREAGGWVPLIFAGMGLYRFCKYRLGFCPQNIATLKRLRLRFEVAADTIHPEWRLLLSIIGKPTTRVYHGHPCDWVVSKDSPPIPLADTYSQWTPDFKFEHLEDSTIDEQAWGLIDPRTENRHVQWTLPRQFSCEKCGSTQSNDVSTNECLCFPALFGSGLRKPCPVQVFRTEDGRNNGLLACCPFERGAAIGEFVGVITQGIRRLDVMQCSGPAATYQIWQGHKGNYTRFINHSCQPNSQYERFPWLGVERHVLVSKGILAGDEITVDYSNDYWNHLDKECLCGETSCRFKTRNGRIPGEQGPTR
;
A
#
# COMPACT_ATOMS: atom_id res chain seq x y z
N MET A 1 -5.44 9.43 -17.58
CA MET A 1 -6.73 10.07 -17.29
C MET A 1 -6.61 11.54 -17.60
N SER A 2 -7.27 12.02 -18.65
CA SER A 2 -7.32 13.46 -18.97
C SER A 2 -8.07 14.17 -17.84
N ILE A 3 -7.45 15.18 -17.24
CA ILE A 3 -7.96 15.92 -16.07
C ILE A 3 -8.81 17.13 -16.48
N CYS A 4 -8.99 17.40 -17.77
CA CYS A 4 -9.74 18.57 -18.22
C CYS A 4 -10.55 18.26 -19.48
N ASP A 5 -11.71 17.63 -19.33
CA ASP A 5 -12.83 17.77 -20.27
C ASP A 5 -14.08 18.05 -19.44
N VAL A 6 -14.22 19.30 -19.00
CA VAL A 6 -15.49 19.85 -18.56
C VAL A 6 -16.13 20.46 -19.80
N ASP A 7 -16.89 19.64 -20.51
CA ASP A 7 -17.65 20.05 -21.68
C ASP A 7 -18.66 21.12 -21.25
N SER A 8 -18.39 22.36 -21.64
CA SER A 8 -19.13 23.55 -21.25
C SER A 8 -20.36 23.72 -22.14
N ARG A 9 -21.28 22.76 -22.10
CA ARG A 9 -22.61 22.91 -22.70
C ARG A 9 -23.60 22.12 -21.86
N HIS A 10 -24.44 22.82 -21.11
CA HIS A 10 -25.88 22.59 -20.85
C HIS A 10 -26.26 23.38 -19.60
N GLY A 11 -27.33 24.16 -19.73
CA GLY A 11 -27.75 25.18 -18.76
C GLY A 11 -28.05 24.65 -17.36
N ALA A 12 -28.06 25.58 -16.41
CA ALA A 12 -28.39 25.34 -15.01
C ALA A 12 -29.71 24.56 -14.86
N PRO A 13 -29.73 23.44 -14.09
CA PRO A 13 -30.98 22.81 -13.72
C PRO A 13 -31.51 23.43 -12.42
N GLY A 14 -32.78 23.82 -12.48
CA GLY A 14 -33.56 24.34 -11.37
C GLY A 14 -33.82 23.34 -10.24
N VAL A 15 -34.50 23.89 -9.26
CA VAL A 15 -34.83 23.36 -7.93
C VAL A 15 -35.45 21.95 -7.94
N LEU A 16 -35.02 21.19 -6.92
CA LEU A 16 -35.38 19.83 -6.52
C LEU A 16 -36.79 19.34 -6.94
N SER A 17 -36.84 18.16 -7.54
CA SER A 17 -38.01 17.27 -7.54
C SER A 17 -37.63 15.86 -7.07
N ILE A 18 -38.65 15.15 -6.58
CA ILE A 18 -38.65 14.00 -5.67
C ILE A 18 -37.82 12.80 -6.20
N LEU A 19 -36.95 12.27 -5.34
CA LEU A 19 -35.89 11.29 -5.64
C LEU A 19 -36.44 9.91 -6.03
N GLY A 20 -36.19 9.49 -7.28
CA GLY A 20 -36.23 8.07 -7.66
C GLY A 20 -34.90 7.36 -7.35
N ASP A 21 -34.90 6.03 -7.28
CA ASP A 21 -33.71 5.20 -6.99
C ASP A 21 -32.56 5.43 -8.01
N GLY A 22 -32.91 5.77 -9.25
CA GLY A 22 -31.97 6.17 -10.30
C GLY A 22 -31.25 7.49 -10.02
N ASP A 23 -31.88 8.44 -9.33
CA ASP A 23 -31.28 9.73 -9.00
C ASP A 23 -30.36 9.64 -7.78
N PHE A 24 -30.69 8.79 -6.80
CA PHE A 24 -29.80 8.48 -5.69
C PHE A 24 -28.52 7.79 -6.18
N ARG A 25 -28.61 6.80 -7.07
CA ARG A 25 -27.43 6.15 -7.65
C ARG A 25 -26.54 7.15 -8.42
N LYS A 26 -27.14 8.02 -9.25
CA LYS A 26 -26.40 9.08 -9.95
C LYS A 26 -25.72 10.05 -8.98
N LEU A 27 -26.43 10.45 -7.93
CA LEU A 27 -25.89 11.35 -6.90
C LEU A 27 -24.75 10.68 -6.12
N ASN A 28 -24.84 9.39 -5.79
CA ASN A 28 -23.76 8.64 -5.15
C ASN A 28 -22.49 8.60 -6.00
N VAL A 29 -22.64 8.34 -7.31
CA VAL A 29 -21.51 8.38 -8.26
C VAL A 29 -20.92 9.79 -8.35
N CYS A 30 -21.76 10.81 -8.43
CA CYS A 30 -21.35 12.21 -8.46
C CYS A 30 -20.61 12.61 -7.18
N CYS A 31 -21.17 12.32 -6.00
CA CYS A 31 -20.58 12.59 -4.69
C CYS A 31 -19.20 11.91 -4.54
N ARG A 32 -19.08 10.64 -4.96
CA ARG A 32 -17.80 9.94 -4.98
C ARG A 32 -16.76 10.64 -5.87
N ARG A 33 -17.17 11.02 -7.09
CA ARG A 33 -16.28 11.74 -8.05
C ARG A 33 -15.83 13.09 -7.51
N ILE A 34 -16.75 13.90 -6.99
CA ILE A 34 -16.44 15.22 -6.39
C ILE A 34 -15.53 15.05 -5.18
N THR A 35 -15.79 14.07 -4.31
CA THR A 35 -14.94 13.81 -3.13
C THR A 35 -13.52 13.42 -3.53
N GLN A 36 -13.38 12.56 -4.55
CA GLN A 36 -12.07 12.16 -5.07
C GLN A 36 -11.34 13.34 -5.75
N ALA A 37 -12.06 14.12 -6.57
CA ALA A 37 -11.52 15.32 -7.22
C ALA A 37 -11.07 16.35 -6.17
N SER A 38 -11.88 16.62 -5.15
CA SER A 38 -11.55 17.56 -4.07
C SER A 38 -10.27 17.15 -3.32
N ARG A 39 -10.08 15.86 -3.03
CA ARG A 39 -8.83 15.36 -2.43
C ARG A 39 -7.64 15.62 -3.33
N CYS A 40 -7.75 15.31 -4.62
CA CYS A 40 -6.69 15.56 -5.60
C CYS A 40 -6.38 17.06 -5.71
N CYS A 41 -7.41 17.91 -5.83
CA CYS A 41 -7.27 19.36 -5.87
C CYS A 41 -6.58 19.89 -4.61
N ARG A 42 -6.83 19.31 -3.43
CA ARG A 42 -6.14 19.73 -2.21
C ARG A 42 -4.66 19.37 -2.25
N SER A 43 -4.29 18.19 -2.73
CA SER A 43 -2.88 17.82 -2.94
C SER A 43 -2.19 18.75 -3.93
N LEU A 44 -2.86 19.06 -5.05
CA LEU A 44 -2.37 20.02 -6.06
C LEU A 44 -2.20 21.42 -5.50
N GLU A 45 -3.18 21.91 -4.75
CA GLU A 45 -3.14 23.22 -4.10
C GLU A 45 -1.90 23.33 -3.20
N VAL A 46 -1.64 22.33 -2.36
CA VAL A 46 -0.52 22.35 -1.41
C VAL A 46 0.83 22.33 -2.14
N ILE A 47 0.99 21.51 -3.19
CA ILE A 47 2.27 21.46 -3.93
C ILE A 47 2.52 22.76 -4.73
N VAL A 48 1.49 23.36 -5.32
CA VAL A 48 1.60 24.65 -6.02
C VAL A 48 1.97 25.76 -5.03
N GLN A 49 1.34 25.78 -3.86
CA GLN A 49 1.64 26.76 -2.80
C GLN A 49 3.08 26.64 -2.28
N ALA A 50 3.57 25.42 -2.08
CA ALA A 50 4.97 25.19 -1.70
C ALA A 50 5.94 25.57 -2.83
N GLN A 51 5.63 25.25 -4.08
CA GLN A 51 6.44 25.66 -5.23
C GLN A 51 6.49 27.19 -5.38
N TRP A 52 5.37 27.87 -5.15
CA TRP A 52 5.32 29.32 -5.22
C TRP A 52 6.26 29.97 -4.20
N ILE A 53 6.40 29.40 -2.99
CA ILE A 53 7.37 29.89 -1.98
C ILE A 53 8.81 29.77 -2.48
N GLN A 54 9.18 28.67 -3.15
CA GLN A 54 10.50 28.54 -3.80
C GLN A 54 10.70 29.64 -4.84
N CYS A 55 9.76 29.80 -5.78
CA CYS A 55 9.83 30.84 -6.81
C CYS A 55 9.94 32.25 -6.20
N TYR A 56 9.22 32.52 -5.11
CA TYR A 56 9.28 33.80 -4.40
C TYR A 56 10.67 34.05 -3.82
N GLU A 57 11.24 33.10 -3.06
CA GLU A 57 12.57 33.29 -2.46
C GLU A 57 13.67 33.33 -3.55
N GLU A 58 13.57 32.53 -4.61
CA GLU A 58 14.46 32.59 -5.78
C GLU A 58 14.42 33.97 -6.47
N GLN A 59 13.22 34.53 -6.67
CA GLN A 59 13.05 35.85 -7.26
C GLN A 59 13.62 36.97 -6.37
N VAL A 60 13.47 36.85 -5.05
CA VAL A 60 14.08 37.78 -4.09
C VAL A 60 15.60 37.72 -4.17
N GLN A 61 16.18 36.52 -4.20
CA GLN A 61 17.64 36.35 -4.30
C GLN A 61 18.16 36.89 -5.64
N LYS A 62 17.48 36.58 -6.74
CA LYS A 62 17.82 37.09 -8.07
C LYS A 62 17.88 38.62 -8.10
N LEU A 63 16.87 39.29 -7.51
CA LEU A 63 16.82 40.74 -7.46
C LEU A 63 17.99 41.35 -6.66
N VAL A 64 18.36 40.74 -5.53
CA VAL A 64 19.49 41.19 -4.69
C VAL A 64 20.84 40.93 -5.36
N VAL A 65 20.95 39.88 -6.18
CA VAL A 65 22.15 39.61 -6.99
C VAL A 65 22.28 40.58 -8.15
N GLU A 66 21.17 40.96 -8.78
CA GLU A 66 21.14 41.92 -9.89
C GLU A 66 21.37 43.37 -9.45
N ASP A 67 20.99 43.72 -8.20
CA ASP A 67 21.21 45.04 -7.59
C ASP A 67 21.89 44.88 -6.21
N PRO A 68 23.24 44.88 -6.14
CA PRO A 68 23.97 44.70 -4.88
C PRO A 68 23.73 45.79 -3.84
N ASP A 69 23.25 46.98 -4.24
CA ASP A 69 22.92 48.08 -3.33
C ASP A 69 21.55 47.85 -2.63
N LEU A 70 20.78 46.87 -3.10
CA LEU A 70 19.47 46.53 -2.56
C LEU A 70 19.58 45.56 -1.38
N SER A 71 19.23 46.03 -0.19
CA SER A 71 19.10 45.15 0.98
C SER A 71 18.04 44.05 0.75
N LEU A 72 18.25 42.86 1.32
CA LEU A 72 17.30 41.73 1.28
C LEU A 72 15.87 42.13 1.70
N THR A 73 15.74 43.00 2.70
CA THR A 73 14.44 43.49 3.18
C THR A 73 13.71 44.31 2.11
N LYS A 74 14.43 45.20 1.40
CA LYS A 74 13.86 45.96 0.28
C LYS A 74 13.52 45.05 -0.90
N GLY A 75 14.39 44.10 -1.24
CA GLY A 75 14.12 43.10 -2.28
C GLY A 75 12.84 42.29 -2.00
N ARG A 76 12.66 41.82 -0.76
CA ARG A 76 11.43 41.15 -0.32
C ARG A 76 10.18 42.02 -0.47
N ALA A 77 10.27 43.31 -0.12
CA ALA A 77 9.16 44.24 -0.24
C ALA A 77 8.75 44.47 -1.70
N ILE A 78 9.73 44.58 -2.61
CA ILE A 78 9.48 44.74 -4.05
C ILE A 78 8.79 43.49 -4.62
N VAL A 79 9.35 42.30 -4.39
CA VAL A 79 8.76 41.05 -4.88
C VAL A 79 7.37 40.81 -4.26
N GLN A 80 7.16 41.19 -2.99
CA GLN A 80 5.83 41.12 -2.35
C GLN A 80 4.82 42.07 -2.99
N ALA A 81 5.21 43.30 -3.33
CA ALA A 81 4.32 44.26 -3.98
C ALA A 81 3.90 43.75 -5.37
N GLN A 82 4.86 43.18 -6.13
CA GLN A 82 4.57 42.54 -7.41
C GLN A 82 3.61 41.36 -7.24
N ALA A 83 3.88 40.45 -6.30
CA ALA A 83 3.01 39.33 -6.02
C ALA A 83 1.59 39.77 -5.60
N CYS A 84 1.45 40.79 -4.75
CA CYS A 84 0.13 41.32 -4.34
C CYS A 84 -0.67 41.80 -5.56
N LYS A 85 -0.01 42.47 -6.51
CA LYS A 85 -0.62 42.90 -7.76
C LYS A 85 -1.09 41.71 -8.60
N ASP A 86 -0.25 40.68 -8.74
CA ASP A 86 -0.56 39.51 -9.57
C ASP A 86 -1.68 38.63 -8.96
N PHE A 87 -1.71 38.50 -7.63
CA PHE A 87 -2.79 37.79 -6.92
C PHE A 87 -4.08 38.61 -6.82
N GLY A 88 -4.01 39.93 -6.92
CA GLY A 88 -5.12 40.82 -6.57
C GLY A 88 -5.45 40.83 -5.06
N TRP A 89 -4.46 40.57 -4.21
CA TRP A 89 -4.62 40.49 -2.74
C TRP A 89 -3.93 41.64 -2.02
N SER A 90 -4.42 41.98 -0.83
CA SER A 90 -3.70 42.89 0.06
C SER A 90 -2.41 42.25 0.61
N LEU A 91 -1.44 43.09 0.98
CA LEU A 91 -0.21 42.62 1.64
C LEU A 91 -0.49 41.83 2.92
N LYS A 92 -1.56 42.15 3.64
CA LYS A 92 -1.97 41.41 4.85
C LYS A 92 -2.43 40.00 4.49
N GLU A 93 -3.28 39.85 3.48
CA GLU A 93 -3.77 38.56 3.03
C GLU A 93 -2.64 37.68 2.51
N LEU A 94 -1.77 38.22 1.64
CA LEU A 94 -0.64 37.47 1.11
C LEU A 94 0.29 37.01 2.23
N ARG A 95 0.66 37.87 3.18
CA ARG A 95 1.52 37.48 4.33
C ARG A 95 0.88 36.38 5.17
N ASN A 96 -0.42 36.45 5.42
CA ASN A 96 -1.14 35.42 6.18
C ASN A 96 -1.12 34.06 5.46
N LYS A 97 -1.31 34.04 4.13
CA LYS A 97 -1.23 32.82 3.33
C LYS A 97 0.19 32.28 3.27
N MET A 98 1.17 33.15 3.03
CA MET A 98 2.60 32.80 2.99
C MET A 98 3.08 32.15 4.29
N ALA A 99 2.58 32.56 5.45
CA ALA A 99 2.95 31.93 6.72
C ALA A 99 2.63 30.43 6.73
N ILE A 100 1.49 30.02 6.15
CA ILE A 100 1.10 28.62 6.01
C ILE A 100 1.93 27.95 4.91
N TRP A 101 2.10 28.62 3.77
CA TRP A 101 2.79 28.05 2.61
C TRP A 101 4.28 27.80 2.87
N ARG A 102 4.94 28.66 3.65
CA ARG A 102 6.31 28.41 4.15
C ARG A 102 6.39 27.16 5.00
N GLY A 103 5.32 26.86 5.74
CA GLY A 103 5.18 25.60 6.46
C GLY A 103 5.17 24.40 5.50
N TYR A 104 4.41 24.46 4.41
CA TYR A 104 4.43 23.41 3.39
C TYR A 104 5.79 23.26 2.74
N ASP A 105 6.46 24.37 2.42
CA ASP A 105 7.80 24.32 1.84
C ASP A 105 8.83 23.70 2.80
N SER A 106 8.74 24.02 4.11
CA SER A 106 9.58 23.41 5.15
C SER A 106 9.37 21.88 5.25
N ILE A 107 8.12 21.42 5.11
CA ILE A 107 7.80 19.98 5.05
C ILE A 107 8.42 19.35 3.80
N ARG A 108 8.33 20.03 2.66
CA ARG A 108 8.94 19.56 1.40
C ARG A 108 10.46 19.49 1.48
N GLU A 109 11.11 20.50 2.05
CA GLU A 109 12.56 20.48 2.24
C GLU A 109 13.01 19.26 3.05
N ALA A 110 12.28 18.97 4.13
CA ALA A 110 12.59 17.85 4.99
C ALA A 110 12.27 16.49 4.33
N GLY A 111 11.03 16.28 3.89
CA GLY A 111 10.51 14.97 3.51
C GLY A 111 10.23 14.76 2.03
N GLY A 112 10.57 15.73 1.16
CA GLY A 112 10.24 15.69 -0.27
C GLY A 112 8.79 16.04 -0.56
N TRP A 113 8.32 15.75 -1.78
CA TRP A 113 6.95 16.10 -2.20
C TRP A 113 5.88 15.15 -1.65
N VAL A 114 6.25 13.91 -1.36
CA VAL A 114 5.33 12.86 -0.90
C VAL A 114 4.49 13.28 0.32
N PRO A 115 5.09 13.80 1.42
CA PRO A 115 4.35 14.29 2.59
C PRO A 115 3.24 15.30 2.29
N LEU A 116 3.42 16.13 1.26
CA LEU A 116 2.44 17.13 0.85
C LEU A 116 1.31 16.50 0.04
N ILE A 117 1.66 15.63 -0.92
CA ILE A 117 0.69 14.99 -1.82
C ILE A 117 -0.25 14.06 -1.05
N PHE A 118 0.29 13.28 -0.13
CA PHE A 118 -0.48 12.31 0.64
C PHE A 118 -0.85 12.80 2.04
N ALA A 119 -0.78 14.11 2.28
CA ALA A 119 -1.06 14.71 3.59
C ALA A 119 -2.41 14.23 4.16
N GLY A 120 -2.36 13.51 5.29
CA GLY A 120 -3.56 12.97 5.94
C GLY A 120 -3.95 11.53 5.56
N MET A 121 -3.19 10.87 4.70
CA MET A 121 -3.36 9.45 4.36
C MET A 121 -2.31 8.60 5.06
N GLY A 122 -2.73 7.51 5.69
CA GLY A 122 -1.83 6.46 6.16
C GLY A 122 -0.62 6.98 6.95
N LEU A 123 0.57 6.53 6.54
CA LEU A 123 1.87 6.93 7.12
C LEU A 123 2.12 8.44 7.09
N TYR A 124 1.46 9.20 6.22
CA TYR A 124 1.65 10.65 6.05
C TYR A 124 0.71 11.48 6.93
N ARG A 125 -0.18 10.85 7.70
CA ARG A 125 -1.11 11.58 8.58
C ARG A 125 -0.39 12.45 9.62
N PHE A 126 0.80 12.05 10.05
CA PHE A 126 1.62 12.86 10.96
C PHE A 126 1.98 14.23 10.35
N CYS A 127 2.07 14.34 9.03
CA CYS A 127 2.38 15.60 8.33
C CYS A 127 1.23 16.61 8.37
N LYS A 128 -0.02 16.16 8.55
CA LYS A 128 -1.22 17.02 8.50
C LYS A 128 -1.52 17.73 9.82
N TYR A 129 -1.19 17.10 10.97
CA TYR A 129 -1.65 17.57 12.29
C TYR A 129 -0.56 17.61 13.37
N ARG A 130 0.59 16.97 13.18
CA ARG A 130 1.57 16.74 14.27
C ARG A 130 2.95 17.34 14.03
N LEU A 131 3.23 17.88 12.86
CA LEU A 131 4.37 18.77 12.67
C LEU A 131 4.00 20.13 13.29
N GLY A 132 3.95 20.20 14.63
CA GLY A 132 4.59 21.37 15.23
C GLY A 132 5.99 21.40 14.63
N PHE A 133 6.40 22.53 14.05
CA PHE A 133 7.70 22.71 13.37
C PHE A 133 8.87 22.64 14.38
N CYS A 134 8.83 21.69 15.33
CA CYS A 134 9.90 21.41 16.24
C CYS A 134 11.01 20.64 15.51
N PRO A 135 12.27 20.85 15.90
CA PRO A 135 13.42 20.21 15.26
C PRO A 135 13.33 18.68 15.23
N GLN A 136 12.77 18.05 16.25
CA GLN A 136 12.69 16.59 16.35
C GLN A 136 11.78 15.97 15.28
N ASN A 137 10.63 16.60 15.00
CA ASN A 137 9.70 16.10 13.99
C ASN A 137 10.25 16.32 12.57
N ILE A 138 10.90 17.47 12.32
CA ILE A 138 11.58 17.74 11.05
C ILE A 138 12.74 16.76 10.83
N ALA A 139 13.54 16.47 11.86
CA ALA A 139 14.59 15.46 11.78
C ALA A 139 14.02 14.07 11.46
N THR A 140 12.90 13.70 12.08
CA THR A 140 12.21 12.43 11.80
C THR A 140 11.69 12.38 10.37
N LEU A 141 11.08 13.46 9.89
CA LEU A 141 10.61 13.56 8.50
C LEU A 141 11.77 13.44 7.50
N LYS A 142 12.93 14.04 7.78
CA LYS A 142 14.15 13.88 6.97
C LYS A 142 14.60 12.43 6.90
N ARG A 143 14.63 11.72 8.04
CA ARG A 143 15.00 10.28 8.08
C ARG A 143 14.03 9.41 7.29
N LEU A 144 12.72 9.71 7.35
CA LEU A 144 11.68 8.93 6.67
C LEU A 144 11.52 9.24 5.17
N ARG A 145 12.20 10.26 4.65
CA ARG A 145 12.02 10.78 3.28
C ARG A 145 12.05 9.68 2.21
N LEU A 146 13.10 8.85 2.19
CA LEU A 146 13.25 7.82 1.16
C LEU A 146 12.29 6.65 1.34
N ARG A 147 12.00 6.29 2.60
CA ARG A 147 10.96 5.30 2.93
C ARG A 147 9.59 5.74 2.43
N PHE A 148 9.28 7.03 2.50
CA PHE A 148 8.05 7.59 1.99
C PHE A 148 7.94 7.57 0.47
N GLU A 149 9.05 7.75 -0.25
CA GLU A 149 9.05 7.55 -1.70
C GLU A 149 8.59 6.13 -2.07
N VAL A 150 9.13 5.10 -1.40
CA VAL A 150 8.72 3.70 -1.61
C VAL A 150 7.25 3.48 -1.23
N ALA A 151 6.82 3.96 -0.06
CA ALA A 151 5.44 3.82 0.38
C ALA A 151 4.45 4.51 -0.56
N ALA A 152 4.79 5.68 -1.11
CA ALA A 152 3.94 6.38 -2.07
C ALA A 152 3.71 5.57 -3.35
N ASP A 153 4.74 4.85 -3.80
CA ASP A 153 4.68 3.99 -4.98
C ASP A 153 3.76 2.78 -4.76
N THR A 154 3.61 2.34 -3.51
CA THR A 154 2.65 1.27 -3.11
C THR A 154 1.21 1.76 -3.02
N ILE A 155 1.00 3.06 -2.78
CA ILE A 155 -0.32 3.65 -2.61
C ILE A 155 -0.88 4.15 -3.94
N HIS A 156 -0.06 4.83 -4.74
CA HIS A 156 -0.46 5.37 -6.03
C HIS A 156 0.77 5.46 -6.96
N PRO A 157 1.09 4.41 -7.75
CA PRO A 157 2.33 4.32 -8.54
C PRO A 157 2.64 5.52 -9.45
N GLU A 158 1.59 6.21 -9.92
CA GLU A 158 1.68 7.36 -10.84
C GLU A 158 1.59 8.72 -10.14
N TRP A 159 1.77 8.79 -8.82
CA TRP A 159 1.58 10.03 -8.05
C TRP A 159 2.51 11.16 -8.50
N ARG A 160 3.71 10.82 -9.03
CA ARG A 160 4.69 11.79 -9.51
C ARG A 160 4.21 12.58 -10.72
N LEU A 161 3.21 12.09 -11.46
CA LEU A 161 2.60 12.87 -12.55
C LEU A 161 2.02 14.20 -12.06
N LEU A 162 1.60 14.28 -10.79
CA LEU A 162 1.14 15.54 -10.17
C LEU A 162 2.24 16.61 -10.12
N LEU A 163 3.51 16.21 -10.06
CA LEU A 163 4.65 17.13 -10.03
C LEU A 163 4.88 17.84 -11.37
N SER A 164 4.34 17.34 -12.48
CA SER A 164 4.44 17.99 -13.79
C SER A 164 3.82 19.40 -13.79
N ILE A 165 2.74 19.61 -13.02
CA ILE A 165 2.02 20.89 -12.92
C ILE A 165 2.92 22.00 -12.36
N ILE A 166 3.91 21.64 -11.53
CA ILE A 166 4.87 22.56 -10.94
C ILE A 166 6.26 22.47 -11.60
N GLY A 167 6.35 21.82 -12.77
CA GLY A 167 7.60 21.68 -13.52
C GLY A 167 8.68 20.85 -12.82
N LYS A 168 8.31 19.95 -11.91
CA LYS A 168 9.27 19.10 -11.17
C LYS A 168 9.38 17.70 -11.80
N PRO A 169 10.50 16.99 -11.60
CA PRO A 169 10.71 15.67 -12.18
C PRO A 169 9.61 14.68 -11.82
N THR A 170 9.14 13.94 -12.82
CA THR A 170 8.15 12.87 -12.67
C THR A 170 8.80 11.47 -12.56
N THR A 171 10.13 11.41 -12.64
CA THR A 171 10.92 10.18 -12.62
C THR A 171 10.83 9.49 -11.26
N ARG A 172 10.67 8.17 -11.27
CA ARG A 172 10.72 7.36 -10.06
C ARG A 172 12.15 7.32 -9.51
N VAL A 173 12.27 7.32 -8.18
CA VAL A 173 13.55 7.13 -7.48
C VAL A 173 13.89 5.64 -7.39
N TYR A 174 12.87 4.82 -7.12
CA TYR A 174 12.97 3.38 -6.99
C TYR A 174 12.25 2.72 -8.17
N HIS A 175 12.97 1.90 -8.94
CA HIS A 175 12.48 1.23 -10.14
C HIS A 175 12.08 -0.21 -9.84
N GLY A 176 11.26 -0.81 -10.71
CA GLY A 176 10.74 -2.16 -10.50
C GLY A 176 9.52 -2.20 -9.59
N HIS A 177 9.28 -3.35 -8.96
CA HIS A 177 8.13 -3.52 -8.07
C HIS A 177 8.43 -2.85 -6.72
N PRO A 178 7.50 -2.12 -6.09
CA PRO A 178 7.78 -1.41 -4.83
C PRO A 178 8.24 -2.32 -3.68
N CYS A 179 7.79 -3.58 -3.65
CA CYS A 179 8.23 -4.57 -2.66
C CYS A 179 9.61 -5.18 -2.96
N ASP A 180 10.30 -4.77 -4.03
CA ASP A 180 11.71 -5.09 -4.25
C ASP A 180 12.64 -4.17 -3.44
N TRP A 181 12.10 -3.18 -2.73
CA TRP A 181 12.85 -2.23 -1.93
C TRP A 181 12.52 -2.41 -0.45
N VAL A 182 13.51 -2.86 0.32
CA VAL A 182 13.39 -3.09 1.75
C VAL A 182 13.77 -1.84 2.49
N VAL A 183 12.78 -1.24 3.18
CA VAL A 183 12.99 -0.03 3.97
C VAL A 183 13.53 -0.38 5.35
N SER A 184 14.27 0.54 5.95
CA SER A 184 14.72 0.41 7.34
C SER A 184 14.33 1.65 8.15
N LYS A 185 14.67 1.66 9.43
CA LYS A 185 14.38 2.79 10.32
C LYS A 185 15.20 4.03 9.96
N ASP A 186 16.51 3.84 9.71
CA ASP A 186 17.48 4.94 9.59
C ASP A 186 18.41 4.85 8.36
N SER A 187 18.30 3.80 7.54
CA SER A 187 19.11 3.63 6.32
C SER A 187 18.27 3.74 5.05
N PRO A 188 18.86 4.15 3.91
CA PRO A 188 18.19 4.14 2.62
C PRO A 188 17.60 2.75 2.28
N PRO A 189 16.45 2.70 1.58
CA PRO A 189 15.94 1.45 1.02
C PRO A 189 16.99 0.70 0.20
N ILE A 190 17.12 -0.60 0.44
CA ILE A 190 18.03 -1.49 -0.28
C ILE A 190 17.25 -2.51 -1.11
N PRO A 191 17.83 -3.04 -2.20
CA PRO A 191 17.24 -4.14 -2.94
C PRO A 191 16.90 -5.34 -2.05
N LEU A 192 15.78 -5.99 -2.33
CA LEU A 192 15.33 -7.18 -1.61
C LEU A 192 16.37 -8.29 -1.64
N ALA A 193 17.04 -8.51 -2.77
CA ALA A 193 18.07 -9.53 -2.91
C ALA A 193 19.22 -9.38 -1.90
N ASP A 194 19.63 -8.15 -1.61
CA ASP A 194 20.73 -7.86 -0.70
C ASP A 194 20.41 -8.35 0.73
N THR A 195 19.14 -8.36 1.11
CA THR A 195 18.67 -8.87 2.42
C THR A 195 18.73 -10.38 2.56
N TYR A 196 18.92 -11.12 1.46
CA TYR A 196 19.03 -12.58 1.43
C TYR A 196 20.43 -13.07 1.06
N SER A 197 21.33 -12.17 0.65
CA SER A 197 22.68 -12.47 0.14
C SER A 197 23.48 -13.47 0.99
N GLN A 198 23.35 -13.41 2.32
CA GLN A 198 24.05 -14.31 3.24
C GLN A 198 23.59 -15.78 3.18
N TRP A 199 22.36 -16.05 2.76
CA TRP A 199 21.82 -17.42 2.62
C TRP A 199 21.69 -17.85 1.16
N THR A 200 21.47 -16.89 0.26
CA THR A 200 21.24 -17.14 -1.16
C THR A 200 21.82 -15.97 -1.96
N PRO A 201 23.11 -16.05 -2.37
CA PRO A 201 23.78 -14.97 -3.08
C PRO A 201 23.05 -14.52 -4.36
N ASP A 202 22.47 -15.46 -5.09
CA ASP A 202 21.72 -15.20 -6.33
C ASP A 202 20.20 -15.12 -6.09
N PHE A 203 19.78 -14.61 -4.93
CA PHE A 203 18.36 -14.51 -4.61
C PHE A 203 17.63 -13.63 -5.64
N LYS A 204 16.63 -14.22 -6.29
CA LYS A 204 15.68 -13.55 -7.17
C LYS A 204 14.26 -13.82 -6.67
N PHE A 205 13.41 -12.82 -6.80
CA PHE A 205 12.01 -12.90 -6.42
C PHE A 205 11.13 -12.46 -7.57
N GLU A 206 10.18 -13.31 -7.94
CA GLU A 206 9.17 -13.05 -8.98
C GLU A 206 7.84 -12.72 -8.32
N HIS A 207 7.30 -11.53 -8.60
CA HIS A 207 5.98 -11.14 -8.10
C HIS A 207 4.87 -11.78 -8.94
N LEU A 208 3.99 -12.53 -8.29
CA LEU A 208 2.84 -13.20 -8.88
C LEU A 208 1.56 -12.44 -8.52
N GLU A 209 0.68 -12.29 -9.51
CA GLU A 209 -0.70 -11.85 -9.29
C GLU A 209 -1.62 -13.02 -8.92
N ASP A 210 -1.37 -14.20 -9.49
CA ASP A 210 -2.11 -15.43 -9.24
C ASP A 210 -1.15 -16.60 -8.98
N SER A 211 -1.62 -17.57 -8.20
CA SER A 211 -0.84 -18.78 -7.92
C SER A 211 -0.63 -19.61 -9.19
N THR A 212 0.56 -20.18 -9.34
CA THR A 212 0.92 -21.08 -10.46
C THR A 212 0.92 -22.53 -10.00
N ILE A 213 0.56 -23.47 -10.86
CA ILE A 213 0.59 -24.90 -10.54
C ILE A 213 1.99 -25.47 -10.78
N ASP A 214 2.49 -26.26 -9.84
CA ASP A 214 3.65 -27.12 -10.05
C ASP A 214 3.24 -28.34 -10.87
N GLU A 215 3.52 -28.29 -12.18
CA GLU A 215 3.17 -29.37 -13.12
C GLU A 215 3.88 -30.69 -12.80
N GLN A 216 5.05 -30.66 -12.13
CA GLN A 216 5.72 -31.90 -11.73
C GLN A 216 4.98 -32.58 -10.58
N ALA A 217 4.42 -31.78 -9.67
CA ALA A 217 3.69 -32.26 -8.52
C ALA A 217 2.23 -32.65 -8.85
N TRP A 218 1.58 -31.92 -9.76
CA TRP A 218 0.14 -32.02 -10.00
C TRP A 218 -0.28 -32.28 -11.45
N GLY A 219 0.66 -32.26 -12.41
CA GLY A 219 0.32 -32.28 -13.84
C GLY A 219 -0.55 -31.09 -14.21
N LEU A 220 -1.71 -31.36 -14.84
CA LEU A 220 -2.68 -30.34 -15.24
C LEU A 220 -3.82 -30.14 -14.21
N ILE A 221 -3.76 -30.80 -13.05
CA ILE A 221 -4.82 -30.77 -12.05
C ILE A 221 -4.55 -29.64 -11.05
N ASP A 222 -5.56 -28.82 -10.76
CA ASP A 222 -5.49 -27.86 -9.66
C ASP A 222 -6.16 -28.47 -8.41
N PRO A 223 -5.41 -28.79 -7.34
CA PRO A 223 -5.96 -29.42 -6.13
C PRO A 223 -6.94 -28.52 -5.37
N ARG A 224 -7.01 -27.23 -5.72
CA ARG A 224 -7.92 -26.23 -5.14
C ARG A 224 -9.31 -26.28 -5.74
N THR A 225 -9.55 -27.12 -6.74
CA THR A 225 -10.83 -27.27 -7.43
C THR A 225 -11.45 -28.65 -7.15
N GLU A 226 -12.78 -28.74 -7.14
CA GLU A 226 -13.50 -30.01 -6.91
C GLU A 226 -13.38 -30.99 -8.09
N ASN A 227 -13.32 -30.47 -9.33
CA ASN A 227 -13.36 -31.29 -10.54
C ASN A 227 -11.97 -31.70 -11.02
N ARG A 228 -11.61 -32.96 -10.76
CA ARG A 228 -10.36 -33.59 -11.22
C ARG A 228 -10.29 -33.83 -12.74
N HIS A 229 -11.41 -33.69 -13.46
CA HIS A 229 -11.51 -34.00 -14.88
C HIS A 229 -12.40 -32.99 -15.64
N VAL A 230 -11.80 -32.35 -16.64
CA VAL A 230 -12.44 -31.65 -17.78
C VAL A 230 -13.07 -30.28 -17.49
N GLN A 231 -12.47 -29.25 -18.10
CA GLN A 231 -12.86 -27.83 -18.10
C GLN A 231 -14.29 -27.52 -18.63
N TRP A 232 -15.04 -28.50 -19.14
CA TRP A 232 -16.29 -28.30 -19.88
C TRP A 232 -17.59 -28.53 -19.07
N THR A 233 -17.48 -28.95 -17.81
CA THR A 233 -18.63 -29.23 -16.92
C THR A 233 -18.62 -28.40 -15.64
N LEU A 234 -17.78 -27.36 -15.56
CA LEU A 234 -17.87 -26.37 -14.47
C LEU A 234 -19.28 -25.76 -14.45
N PRO A 235 -19.83 -25.43 -13.26
CA PRO A 235 -21.06 -24.65 -13.19
C PRO A 235 -20.94 -23.43 -14.09
N ARG A 236 -21.95 -23.21 -14.95
CA ARG A 236 -22.01 -21.98 -15.78
C ARG A 236 -22.11 -20.71 -14.91
N GLN A 237 -22.41 -20.89 -13.62
CA GLN A 237 -22.57 -19.85 -12.63
C GLN A 237 -21.98 -20.34 -11.31
N PHE A 238 -21.06 -19.55 -10.75
CA PHE A 238 -20.49 -19.80 -9.44
C PHE A 238 -21.19 -18.92 -8.40
N SER A 239 -21.51 -19.48 -7.25
CA SER A 239 -22.14 -18.72 -6.16
C SER A 239 -21.21 -18.69 -4.95
N CYS A 240 -21.13 -17.53 -4.30
CA CYS A 240 -20.31 -17.35 -3.13
C CYS A 240 -20.87 -18.12 -1.93
N GLU A 241 -20.09 -19.00 -1.31
CA GLU A 241 -20.49 -19.73 -0.10
C GLU A 241 -20.82 -18.80 1.08
N LYS A 242 -20.23 -17.60 1.12
CA LYS A 242 -20.38 -16.64 2.23
C LYS A 242 -21.61 -15.75 2.11
N CYS A 243 -21.96 -15.29 0.90
CA CYS A 243 -23.07 -14.33 0.69
C CYS A 243 -24.15 -14.82 -0.28
N GLY A 244 -23.99 -15.99 -0.90
CA GLY A 244 -24.92 -16.56 -1.88
C GLY A 244 -24.91 -15.90 -3.26
N SER A 245 -24.28 -14.73 -3.41
CA SER A 245 -24.29 -13.95 -4.66
C SER A 245 -23.45 -14.60 -5.77
N THR A 246 -23.82 -14.31 -7.01
CA THR A 246 -23.08 -14.76 -8.20
C THR A 246 -21.66 -14.19 -8.22
N GLN A 247 -20.68 -15.05 -8.48
CA GLN A 247 -19.28 -14.69 -8.69
C GLN A 247 -18.98 -14.64 -10.19
N SER A 248 -18.30 -13.58 -10.62
CA SER A 248 -17.80 -13.43 -11.99
C SER A 248 -16.54 -12.57 -12.00
N ASN A 249 -15.65 -12.81 -12.97
CA ASN A 249 -14.54 -11.88 -13.23
C ASN A 249 -14.98 -10.64 -14.01
N ASP A 250 -16.13 -10.71 -14.69
CA ASP A 250 -16.73 -9.54 -15.33
C ASP A 250 -17.54 -8.73 -14.30
N VAL A 251 -17.14 -7.47 -14.13
CA VAL A 251 -17.75 -6.51 -13.21
C VAL A 251 -19.24 -6.30 -13.50
N SER A 252 -19.67 -6.48 -14.75
CA SER A 252 -21.07 -6.28 -15.13
C SER A 252 -22.00 -7.40 -14.64
N THR A 253 -21.43 -8.60 -14.41
CA THR A 253 -22.16 -9.81 -14.02
C THR A 253 -21.82 -10.30 -12.61
N ASN A 254 -20.77 -9.75 -11.98
CA ASN A 254 -20.41 -10.10 -10.62
C ASN A 254 -21.33 -9.41 -9.60
N GLU A 255 -21.90 -10.21 -8.70
CA GLU A 255 -22.76 -9.73 -7.60
C GLU A 255 -22.09 -9.91 -6.24
N CYS A 256 -20.98 -10.66 -6.16
CA CYS A 256 -20.29 -10.91 -4.90
C CYS A 256 -19.41 -9.72 -4.48
N LEU A 257 -19.64 -9.23 -3.26
CA LEU A 257 -18.92 -8.10 -2.64
C LEU A 257 -18.22 -8.49 -1.32
N CYS A 258 -17.92 -9.78 -1.10
CA CYS A 258 -17.24 -10.22 0.12
C CYS A 258 -15.81 -9.69 0.23
N PHE A 259 -15.06 -9.71 -0.87
CA PHE A 259 -13.68 -9.20 -0.94
C PHE A 259 -13.43 -8.43 -2.25
N PRO A 260 -14.13 -7.29 -2.44
CA PRO A 260 -14.14 -6.53 -3.69
C PRO A 260 -12.84 -5.76 -3.94
N ALA A 261 -11.85 -5.86 -3.04
CA ALA A 261 -10.51 -5.36 -3.30
C ALA A 261 -9.66 -6.37 -4.11
N LEU A 262 -10.02 -7.66 -4.07
CA LEU A 262 -9.26 -8.74 -4.69
C LEU A 262 -10.01 -9.41 -5.84
N PHE A 263 -11.35 -9.45 -5.78
CA PHE A 263 -12.18 -10.26 -6.67
C PHE A 263 -13.36 -9.48 -7.25
N GLY A 264 -13.69 -9.74 -8.52
CA GLY A 264 -14.93 -9.34 -9.18
C GLY A 264 -15.18 -7.84 -9.40
N SER A 265 -14.21 -6.99 -9.05
CA SER A 265 -14.32 -5.51 -9.11
C SER A 265 -13.55 -4.87 -10.26
N GLY A 266 -12.89 -5.67 -11.12
CA GLY A 266 -12.03 -5.21 -12.20
C GLY A 266 -10.56 -5.10 -11.78
N LEU A 267 -9.88 -3.99 -12.13
CA LEU A 267 -8.44 -3.83 -11.90
C LEU A 267 -8.11 -3.83 -10.40
N ARG A 268 -7.28 -4.78 -9.96
CA ARG A 268 -6.75 -4.83 -8.60
C ARG A 268 -5.93 -3.58 -8.33
N LYS A 269 -6.23 -2.92 -7.22
CA LYS A 269 -5.46 -1.76 -6.79
C LYS A 269 -4.18 -2.23 -6.10
N PRO A 270 -3.08 -1.47 -6.21
CA PRO A 270 -1.89 -1.71 -5.41
C PRO A 270 -2.24 -1.80 -3.92
N CYS A 271 -1.67 -2.79 -3.24
CA CYS A 271 -1.83 -2.92 -1.80
C CYS A 271 -0.87 -1.93 -1.10
N PRO A 272 -1.37 -1.05 -0.21
CA PRO A 272 -0.54 -0.02 0.43
C PRO A 272 0.28 -0.65 1.56
N VAL A 273 1.31 -1.41 1.19
CA VAL A 273 2.24 -2.09 2.09
C VAL A 273 3.68 -1.94 1.61
N GLN A 274 4.64 -1.99 2.53
CA GLN A 274 6.06 -1.96 2.19
C GLN A 274 6.82 -3.05 2.96
N VAL A 275 7.83 -3.62 2.33
CA VAL A 275 8.73 -4.57 2.98
C VAL A 275 9.72 -3.78 3.82
N PHE A 276 9.95 -4.21 5.06
CA PHE A 276 10.93 -3.57 5.94
C PHE A 276 11.89 -4.58 6.56
N ARG A 277 13.07 -4.10 6.95
CA ARG A 277 14.06 -4.89 7.68
C ARG A 277 13.67 -4.98 9.14
N THR A 278 13.52 -6.19 9.68
CA THR A 278 13.30 -6.37 11.12
C THR A 278 14.62 -6.28 11.89
N GLU A 279 14.57 -5.82 13.14
CA GLU A 279 15.74 -5.68 14.02
C GLU A 279 15.95 -6.93 14.91
N ASP A 280 15.05 -7.91 14.84
CA ASP A 280 14.91 -9.03 15.78
C ASP A 280 15.26 -10.40 15.18
N GLY A 281 15.87 -10.45 14.00
CA GLY A 281 16.30 -11.69 13.36
C GLY A 281 15.24 -12.37 12.48
N ARG A 282 14.00 -11.85 12.40
CA ARG A 282 12.97 -12.32 11.43
C ARG A 282 13.24 -11.93 9.98
N ASN A 283 14.40 -11.32 9.71
CA ASN A 283 14.85 -10.85 8.41
C ASN A 283 14.02 -9.66 7.88
N ASN A 284 12.95 -9.95 7.14
CA ASN A 284 12.09 -8.93 6.56
C ASN A 284 10.66 -9.10 7.09
N GLY A 285 9.95 -8.00 7.25
CA GLY A 285 8.54 -7.96 7.61
C GLY A 285 7.71 -7.17 6.60
N LEU A 286 6.39 -7.14 6.80
CA LEU A 286 5.46 -6.35 5.99
C LEU A 286 4.80 -5.27 6.84
N LEU A 287 4.91 -4.00 6.44
CA LEU A 287 4.28 -2.87 7.12
C LEU A 287 3.08 -2.34 6.35
N ALA A 288 2.02 -1.98 7.07
CA ALA A 288 0.89 -1.28 6.52
C ALA A 288 1.21 0.21 6.25
N CYS A 289 1.11 0.66 5.00
CA CYS A 289 1.26 2.08 4.64
C CYS A 289 -0.03 2.88 4.89
N CYS A 290 -1.18 2.21 4.89
CA CYS A 290 -2.51 2.75 5.21
C CYS A 290 -3.20 1.85 6.24
N PRO A 291 -4.17 2.37 7.02
CA PRO A 291 -4.93 1.52 7.92
C PRO A 291 -5.78 0.51 7.14
N PHE A 292 -5.87 -0.71 7.65
CA PHE A 292 -6.79 -1.73 7.16
C PHE A 292 -7.87 -1.97 8.21
N GLU A 293 -9.12 -1.65 7.87
CA GLU A 293 -10.27 -1.88 8.74
C GLU A 293 -10.44 -3.37 9.04
N ARG A 294 -11.06 -3.69 10.19
CA ARG A 294 -11.37 -5.08 10.54
C ARG A 294 -12.27 -5.70 9.48
N GLY A 295 -11.90 -6.89 9.00
CA GLY A 295 -12.60 -7.60 7.93
C GLY A 295 -12.14 -7.20 6.51
N ALA A 296 -11.31 -6.17 6.35
CA ALA A 296 -10.78 -5.81 5.05
C ALA A 296 -9.77 -6.86 4.56
N ALA A 297 -9.84 -7.22 3.28
CA ALA A 297 -8.81 -8.02 2.63
C ALA A 297 -7.54 -7.18 2.43
N ILE A 298 -6.41 -7.75 2.84
CA ILE A 298 -5.07 -7.19 2.66
C ILE A 298 -4.48 -7.73 1.35
N GLY A 299 -4.61 -9.03 1.10
CA GLY A 299 -4.05 -9.70 -0.08
C GLY A 299 -4.40 -11.19 -0.13
N GLU A 300 -4.28 -11.81 -1.29
CA GLU A 300 -4.32 -13.28 -1.42
C GLU A 300 -2.91 -13.85 -1.15
N PHE A 301 -2.85 -15.00 -0.47
CA PHE A 301 -1.62 -15.77 -0.35
C PHE A 301 -1.36 -16.55 -1.64
N VAL A 302 -0.61 -15.94 -2.56
CA VAL A 302 -0.31 -16.52 -3.88
C VAL A 302 1.09 -17.09 -3.93
N GLY A 303 1.27 -18.22 -4.59
CA GLY A 303 2.57 -18.86 -4.75
C GLY A 303 2.51 -20.04 -5.70
N VAL A 304 3.49 -20.93 -5.61
CA VAL A 304 3.48 -22.19 -6.34
C VAL A 304 2.60 -23.20 -5.58
N ILE A 305 1.55 -23.70 -6.23
CA ILE A 305 0.70 -24.78 -5.71
C ILE A 305 1.42 -26.10 -5.96
N THR A 306 1.87 -26.75 -4.90
CA THR A 306 2.75 -27.93 -4.94
C THR A 306 2.37 -28.91 -3.83
N GLN A 307 3.16 -29.97 -3.65
CA GLN A 307 3.02 -30.93 -2.55
C GLN A 307 4.38 -31.56 -2.21
N GLY A 308 4.51 -32.06 -0.98
CA GLY A 308 5.68 -32.84 -0.57
C GLY A 308 6.91 -32.03 -0.18
N ILE A 309 6.87 -30.69 -0.22
CA ILE A 309 7.95 -29.85 0.31
C ILE A 309 7.99 -29.99 1.84
N ARG A 310 9.20 -30.16 2.37
CA ARG A 310 9.49 -30.32 3.80
C ARG A 310 10.62 -29.38 4.20
N ARG A 311 10.69 -29.03 5.49
CA ARG A 311 11.74 -28.19 6.09
C ARG A 311 11.89 -26.79 5.49
N LEU A 312 10.92 -26.34 4.71
CA LEU A 312 10.84 -24.99 4.14
C LEU A 312 9.54 -24.33 4.55
N ASP A 313 9.51 -23.01 4.45
CA ASP A 313 8.32 -22.20 4.76
C ASP A 313 7.26 -22.40 3.67
N VAL A 314 6.29 -23.26 3.96
CA VAL A 314 5.13 -23.54 3.12
C VAL A 314 3.85 -23.43 3.94
N MET A 315 2.78 -22.96 3.31
CA MET A 315 1.45 -23.05 3.88
C MET A 315 0.85 -24.42 3.49
N GLN A 316 0.46 -25.22 4.49
CA GLN A 316 -0.30 -26.45 4.24
C GLN A 316 -1.78 -26.11 4.15
N CYS A 317 -2.45 -26.61 3.12
CA CYS A 317 -3.85 -26.35 2.84
C CYS A 317 -4.60 -27.65 2.55
N SER A 318 -5.85 -27.72 2.97
CA SER A 318 -6.76 -28.81 2.63
C SER A 318 -7.70 -28.34 1.53
N GLY A 319 -7.42 -28.74 0.29
CA GLY A 319 -8.24 -28.39 -0.86
C GLY A 319 -9.40 -29.34 -1.10
N PRO A 320 -10.33 -28.97 -2.00
CA PRO A 320 -11.47 -29.81 -2.32
C PRO A 320 -11.07 -31.15 -2.95
N ALA A 321 -10.04 -31.17 -3.81
CA ALA A 321 -9.56 -32.41 -4.42
C ALA A 321 -8.51 -33.12 -3.56
N ALA A 322 -7.57 -32.41 -2.95
CA ALA A 322 -6.49 -33.00 -2.17
C ALA A 322 -5.85 -31.98 -1.22
N THR A 323 -5.08 -32.45 -0.24
CA THR A 323 -4.16 -31.59 0.52
C THR A 323 -3.05 -31.09 -0.40
N TYR A 324 -2.75 -29.79 -0.33
CA TYR A 324 -1.71 -29.15 -1.14
C TYR A 324 -0.92 -28.15 -0.31
N GLN A 325 0.15 -27.64 -0.90
CA GLN A 325 1.01 -26.64 -0.31
C GLN A 325 1.04 -25.39 -1.18
N ILE A 326 1.10 -24.22 -0.55
CA ILE A 326 1.43 -22.97 -1.23
C ILE A 326 2.84 -22.58 -0.82
N TRP A 327 3.76 -22.59 -1.78
CA TRP A 327 5.16 -22.25 -1.58
C TRP A 327 5.53 -20.96 -2.30
N GLN A 328 6.00 -19.98 -1.55
CA GLN A 328 6.41 -18.68 -2.10
C GLN A 328 7.91 -18.55 -2.38
N GLY A 329 8.68 -19.64 -2.24
CA GLY A 329 10.15 -19.74 -2.41
C GLY A 329 10.80 -18.56 -3.14
N HIS A 330 10.88 -18.62 -4.46
CA HIS A 330 11.38 -17.52 -5.29
C HIS A 330 10.28 -16.81 -6.08
N LYS A 331 9.01 -17.24 -5.94
CA LYS A 331 7.87 -16.70 -6.68
C LYS A 331 6.65 -16.60 -5.77
N GLY A 332 6.05 -15.42 -5.64
CA GLY A 332 4.94 -15.16 -4.74
C GLY A 332 4.56 -13.69 -4.76
N ASN A 333 3.95 -13.15 -3.71
CA ASN A 333 3.72 -11.70 -3.62
C ASN A 333 4.21 -11.15 -2.28
N TYR A 334 3.85 -9.90 -1.98
CA TYR A 334 4.20 -9.23 -0.72
C TYR A 334 3.77 -9.97 0.55
N THR A 335 2.80 -10.89 0.48
CA THR A 335 2.39 -11.69 1.66
C THR A 335 3.49 -12.63 2.17
N ARG A 336 4.51 -12.91 1.35
CA ARG A 336 5.71 -13.67 1.74
C ARG A 336 6.46 -13.09 2.93
N PHE A 337 6.38 -11.77 3.10
CA PHE A 337 7.13 -11.05 4.12
C PHE A 337 6.30 -10.86 5.40
N ILE A 338 5.13 -11.49 5.51
CA ILE A 338 4.30 -11.40 6.72
C ILE A 338 4.86 -12.36 7.75
N ASN A 339 5.31 -11.82 8.88
CA ASN A 339 5.86 -12.62 9.96
C ASN A 339 4.78 -13.24 10.84
N HIS A 340 5.20 -14.25 11.60
CA HIS A 340 4.38 -14.79 12.68
C HIS A 340 4.25 -13.83 13.87
N SER A 341 3.05 -13.77 14.44
CA SER A 341 2.85 -13.42 15.84
C SER A 341 1.90 -14.39 16.54
N CYS A 342 2.15 -14.67 17.83
CA CYS A 342 1.20 -15.40 18.68
C CYS A 342 -0.02 -14.55 19.07
N GLN A 343 0.03 -13.22 18.88
CA GLN A 343 -1.11 -12.30 18.96
C GLN A 343 -1.25 -11.52 17.64
N PRO A 344 -1.62 -12.20 16.55
CA PRO A 344 -1.60 -11.59 15.23
C PRO A 344 -2.73 -10.59 15.02
N ASN A 345 -2.44 -9.57 14.23
CA ASN A 345 -3.41 -8.54 13.81
C ASN A 345 -4.08 -8.84 12.45
N SER A 346 -3.82 -10.01 11.87
CA SER A 346 -4.51 -10.53 10.69
C SER A 346 -4.74 -12.05 10.79
N GLN A 347 -5.50 -12.62 9.86
CA GLN A 347 -5.75 -14.06 9.73
C GLN A 347 -6.01 -14.45 8.28
N TYR A 348 -5.68 -15.68 7.90
CA TYR A 348 -6.12 -16.24 6.62
C TYR A 348 -7.58 -16.72 6.72
N GLU A 349 -8.36 -16.43 5.69
CA GLU A 349 -9.70 -16.94 5.48
C GLU A 349 -9.74 -17.72 4.16
N ARG A 350 -10.24 -18.95 4.23
CA ARG A 350 -10.51 -19.78 3.06
C ARG A 350 -11.70 -19.18 2.31
N PHE A 351 -11.50 -18.83 1.04
CA PHE A 351 -12.50 -18.17 0.23
C PHE A 351 -12.53 -18.75 -1.19
N PRO A 352 -13.47 -19.65 -1.50
CA PRO A 352 -13.68 -20.13 -2.86
C PRO A 352 -14.12 -19.00 -3.79
N TRP A 353 -13.38 -18.81 -4.88
CA TRP A 353 -13.70 -17.87 -5.95
C TRP A 353 -13.68 -18.57 -7.29
N LEU A 354 -14.82 -18.57 -7.99
CA LEU A 354 -15.01 -19.25 -9.27
C LEU A 354 -14.62 -20.74 -9.22
N GLY A 355 -15.00 -21.42 -8.14
CA GLY A 355 -14.72 -22.85 -7.93
C GLY A 355 -13.27 -23.20 -7.59
N VAL A 356 -12.40 -22.19 -7.40
CA VAL A 356 -11.02 -22.36 -6.95
C VAL A 356 -10.92 -21.87 -5.50
N GLU A 357 -10.46 -22.73 -4.60
CA GLU A 357 -10.17 -22.34 -3.22
C GLU A 357 -9.02 -21.32 -3.16
N ARG A 358 -9.27 -20.15 -2.57
CA ARG A 358 -8.26 -19.09 -2.33
C ARG A 358 -8.04 -18.89 -0.83
N HIS A 359 -6.88 -18.34 -0.47
CA HIS A 359 -6.54 -17.98 0.91
C HIS A 359 -6.34 -16.47 1.02
N VAL A 360 -7.31 -15.79 1.61
CA VAL A 360 -7.32 -14.33 1.72
C VAL A 360 -6.81 -13.92 3.09
N LEU A 361 -5.81 -13.05 3.14
CA LEU A 361 -5.39 -12.42 4.38
C LEU A 361 -6.37 -11.31 4.75
N VAL A 362 -7.01 -11.44 5.90
CA VAL A 362 -8.04 -10.53 6.41
C VAL A 362 -7.52 -9.80 7.65
N SER A 363 -7.70 -8.49 7.67
CA SER A 363 -7.31 -7.61 8.77
C SER A 363 -8.19 -7.80 10.01
N LYS A 364 -7.60 -7.77 11.21
CA LYS A 364 -8.31 -7.63 12.50
C LYS A 364 -8.40 -6.16 12.97
N GLY A 365 -8.03 -5.21 12.12
CA GLY A 365 -7.85 -3.81 12.43
C GLY A 365 -6.37 -3.48 12.59
N ILE A 366 -5.76 -2.94 11.54
CA ILE A 366 -4.32 -2.62 11.48
C ILE A 366 -4.18 -1.12 11.24
N LEU A 367 -3.33 -0.46 12.03
CA LEU A 367 -3.03 0.95 11.84
C LEU A 367 -1.90 1.13 10.82
N ALA A 368 -1.86 2.31 10.19
CA ALA A 368 -0.72 2.66 9.35
C ALA A 368 0.55 2.73 10.19
N GLY A 369 1.61 2.05 9.75
CA GLY A 369 2.88 1.94 10.45
C GLY A 369 3.05 0.66 11.27
N ASP A 370 1.99 -0.14 11.45
CA ASP A 370 2.07 -1.41 12.16
C ASP A 370 2.59 -2.53 11.24
N GLU A 371 3.32 -3.48 11.82
CA GLU A 371 3.69 -4.74 11.17
C GLU A 371 2.45 -5.62 11.02
N ILE A 372 2.23 -6.13 9.82
CA ILE A 372 1.18 -7.10 9.52
C ILE A 372 1.71 -8.48 9.93
N THR A 373 1.00 -9.15 10.82
CA THR A 373 1.40 -10.46 11.35
C THR A 373 0.25 -11.46 11.35
N VAL A 374 0.57 -12.74 11.27
CA VAL A 374 -0.39 -13.85 11.22
C VAL A 374 0.01 -15.00 12.15
N ASP A 375 -0.94 -15.83 12.56
CA ASP A 375 -0.63 -17.09 13.25
C ASP A 375 -0.26 -18.15 12.20
N TYR A 376 0.97 -18.67 12.24
CA TYR A 376 1.41 -19.73 11.32
C TYR A 376 0.84 -21.11 11.66
N SER A 377 0.06 -21.24 12.74
CA SER A 377 -0.49 -22.50 13.27
C SER A 377 0.58 -23.46 13.84
N ASN A 378 0.14 -24.43 14.64
CA ASN A 378 1.04 -25.42 15.23
C ASN A 378 1.72 -26.30 14.17
N ASP A 379 1.04 -26.62 13.07
CA ASP A 379 1.53 -27.54 12.05
C ASP A 379 2.78 -26.99 11.37
N TYR A 380 2.80 -25.70 11.03
CA TYR A 380 4.00 -25.03 10.52
C TYR A 380 5.20 -25.22 11.47
N TRP A 381 5.02 -24.92 12.76
CA TRP A 381 6.10 -25.01 13.74
C TRP A 381 6.53 -26.45 14.01
N ASN A 382 5.64 -27.43 13.86
CA ASN A 382 5.97 -28.85 14.06
C ASN A 382 6.82 -29.42 12.93
N HIS A 383 6.80 -28.79 11.75
CA HIS A 383 7.56 -29.23 10.57
C HIS A 383 8.88 -28.48 10.36
N LEU A 384 9.20 -27.53 11.23
CA LEU A 384 10.37 -26.66 11.12
C LEU A 384 11.15 -26.63 12.43
N ASP A 385 12.47 -26.70 12.31
CA ASP A 385 13.39 -26.50 13.42
C ASP A 385 13.70 -24.99 13.55
N LYS A 386 12.69 -24.23 13.98
CA LYS A 386 12.75 -22.77 14.13
C LYS A 386 12.17 -22.34 15.47
N GLU A 387 12.78 -21.32 16.06
CA GLU A 387 12.26 -20.64 17.24
C GLU A 387 11.40 -19.44 16.86
N CYS A 388 10.36 -19.16 17.66
CA CYS A 388 9.50 -18.01 17.43
C CYS A 388 10.08 -16.74 18.07
N LEU A 389 10.28 -15.73 17.22
CA LEU A 389 10.84 -14.42 17.59
C LEU A 389 9.78 -13.31 17.66
N CYS A 390 8.50 -13.65 17.85
CA CYS A 390 7.42 -12.64 17.81
C CYS A 390 7.40 -11.65 19.00
N GLY A 391 8.18 -11.89 20.04
CA GLY A 391 8.26 -11.00 21.21
C GLY A 391 7.05 -11.02 22.16
N GLU A 392 5.95 -11.69 21.80
CA GLU A 392 4.74 -11.72 22.64
C GLU A 392 5.00 -12.34 24.02
N THR A 393 4.38 -11.76 25.05
CA THR A 393 4.46 -12.28 26.43
C THR A 393 3.94 -13.71 26.50
N SER A 394 2.79 -13.97 25.86
CA SER A 394 2.12 -15.26 25.73
C SER A 394 2.59 -16.11 24.53
N CYS A 395 3.84 -15.95 24.07
CA CYS A 395 4.37 -16.71 22.95
C CYS A 395 4.35 -18.24 23.22
N ARG A 396 3.72 -18.99 22.30
CA ARG A 396 3.53 -20.45 22.39
C ARG A 396 4.77 -21.27 21.99
N PHE A 397 5.79 -20.63 21.39
CA PHE A 397 6.87 -21.34 20.70
C PHE A 397 8.29 -20.83 21.05
N LYS A 398 8.49 -20.29 22.27
CA LYS A 398 9.78 -19.74 22.74
C LYS A 398 10.88 -20.79 22.99
N THR A 399 10.53 -22.02 23.34
CA THR A 399 11.45 -23.02 23.91
C THR A 399 11.30 -24.40 23.28
N ARG A 400 11.44 -24.50 21.95
CA ARG A 400 11.37 -25.81 21.26
C ARG A 400 12.70 -26.59 21.23
N ASN A 401 13.82 -25.98 21.62
CA ASN A 401 15.14 -26.61 21.73
C ASN A 401 15.36 -27.50 22.98
N GLY A 402 14.30 -28.08 23.54
CA GLY A 402 14.37 -29.07 24.62
C GLY A 402 13.86 -30.47 24.24
N ARG A 403 13.44 -30.70 23.00
CA ARG A 403 12.98 -32.03 22.56
C ARG A 403 14.18 -32.89 22.16
N ILE A 404 14.51 -33.84 23.04
CA ILE A 404 15.40 -34.97 22.76
C ILE A 404 14.88 -35.69 21.51
N PRO A 405 15.73 -36.05 20.52
CA PRO A 405 15.29 -36.87 19.40
C PRO A 405 14.88 -38.26 19.91
N GLY A 406 13.58 -38.53 20.08
CA GLY A 406 13.13 -39.86 20.52
C GLY A 406 11.70 -40.04 21.00
N GLU A 407 10.97 -38.99 21.42
CA GLU A 407 9.61 -39.20 21.92
C GLU A 407 8.54 -39.03 20.84
N GLN A 408 8.19 -40.15 20.20
CA GLN A 408 6.89 -40.32 19.56
C GLN A 408 5.81 -40.32 20.65
N GLY A 409 5.09 -39.20 20.80
CA GLY A 409 3.83 -39.13 21.54
C GLY A 409 2.65 -39.56 20.64
N PRO A 410 1.56 -40.07 21.22
CA PRO A 410 0.75 -41.11 20.59
C PRO A 410 -0.07 -40.59 19.41
N THR A 411 -0.07 -41.39 18.36
CA THR A 411 -1.10 -41.41 17.33
C THR A 411 -2.49 -41.51 17.98
N ARG A 412 -3.33 -40.51 17.72
CA ARG A 412 -4.78 -40.66 17.69
C ARG A 412 -5.33 -39.97 16.46
#